data_AF-A0A4R0WPF3-F1
#
_entry.id   AF-A0A4R0WPF3-F1
#
_cell.length_a   1.000
_cell.length_b   1.000
_cell.length_c   1.000
_cell.angle_alpha   90.00
_cell.angle_beta   90.00
_cell.angle_gamma   90.00
#
_symmetry.space_group_name_H-M   'P 1'
#
loop_
_entity.id
_entity.type
_entity.pdbx_description
1 polymer ?
#
loop_
_entity_poly.entity_id
_entity_poly.type
_entity_poly.pdbx_seq_one_letter_code
_entity_poly.pdbx_strand_id
1 'polypeptide(L)'
;SDGTVGIGRIKECGGITLAQTPDDAEYPEMPQSAIASGQIDIALPVVDLPQKLVELWANARVIKLPVADERPDRVLPAAEPDDTAEQALHDILTTLRTQTGHDFRHYKRATVLRRIERRLQVNAQPDLKAYRHYLGGHPDETRALLKDMLIGVTNFFRDREAF
;
A
#
# COMPACT_ATOMS: atom_id res chain seq x y z
N SER A 1 18.32 11.25 1.99
CA SER A 1 18.12 12.70 1.85
C SER A 1 16.82 13.10 2.56
N ASP A 2 16.55 14.40 2.74
CA ASP A 2 15.30 14.87 3.34
C ASP A 2 14.06 14.41 2.51
N GLY A 3 14.19 14.43 1.17
CA GLY A 3 13.14 13.95 0.25
C GLY A 3 12.71 12.49 0.47
N THR A 4 13.65 11.56 0.68
CA THR A 4 13.32 10.15 0.99
C THR A 4 12.58 9.98 2.32
N VAL A 5 12.89 10.81 3.33
CA VAL A 5 12.17 10.77 4.62
C VAL A 5 10.72 11.25 4.43
N GLY A 6 10.52 12.30 3.63
CA GLY A 6 9.19 12.79 3.27
C GLY A 6 8.35 11.75 2.52
N ILE A 7 8.94 11.03 1.56
CA ILE A 7 8.27 9.94 0.83
C ILE A 7 7.76 8.87 1.81
N GLY A 8 8.58 8.45 2.77
CA GLY A 8 8.16 7.50 3.80
C GLY A 8 6.92 7.96 4.57
N ARG A 9 6.89 9.21 5.02
CA ARG A 9 5.75 9.79 5.74
C ARG A 9 4.47 9.86 4.89
N ILE A 10 4.60 10.19 3.60
CA ILE A 10 3.45 10.16 2.67
C ILE A 10 2.85 8.75 2.61
N LYS A 11 3.70 7.71 2.46
CA LYS A 11 3.22 6.31 2.45
C LYS A 11 2.62 5.90 3.79
N GLU A 12 3.20 6.33 4.91
CA GLU A 12 2.66 6.08 6.25
C GLU A 12 1.23 6.59 6.40
N CYS A 13 0.92 7.73 5.81
CA CYS A 13 -0.42 8.32 5.77
C CYS A 13 -1.35 7.69 4.71
N GLY A 14 -0.87 6.74 3.91
CA GLY A 14 -1.65 6.08 2.85
C GLY A 14 -1.54 6.77 1.48
N GLY A 15 -0.70 7.79 1.35
CA GLY A 15 -0.50 8.49 0.08
C GLY A 15 0.29 7.68 -0.95
N ILE A 16 0.09 8.03 -2.22
CA ILE A 16 0.81 7.47 -3.37
C ILE A 16 1.95 8.41 -3.75
N THR A 17 3.06 7.82 -4.17
CA THR A 17 4.30 8.54 -4.47
C THR A 17 4.65 8.32 -5.93
N LEU A 18 4.83 9.42 -6.64
CA LEU A 18 5.22 9.45 -8.05
C LEU A 18 6.58 10.12 -8.17
N ALA A 19 7.39 9.65 -9.11
CA ALA A 19 8.61 10.34 -9.52
C ALA A 19 8.65 10.48 -11.04
N GLN A 20 9.27 11.55 -11.52
CA GLN A 20 9.66 11.66 -12.91
C GLN A 20 10.71 10.58 -13.23
N THR A 21 10.74 10.05 -14.44
CA THR A 21 11.86 9.22 -14.90
C THR A 21 13.17 10.02 -14.96
N PRO A 22 14.33 9.42 -14.65
CA PRO A 22 15.60 10.15 -14.75
C PRO A 22 15.95 10.60 -16.17
N ASP A 23 15.50 9.87 -17.19
CA ASP A 23 15.87 10.06 -18.59
C ASP A 23 15.33 11.37 -19.21
N ASP A 24 14.23 11.90 -18.67
CA ASP A 24 13.61 13.14 -19.14
C ASP A 24 13.65 14.26 -18.08
N ALA A 25 14.37 14.04 -16.97
CA ALA A 25 14.55 15.01 -15.91
C ALA A 25 15.71 15.98 -16.20
N GLU A 26 15.52 17.26 -15.92
CA GLU A 26 16.60 18.27 -16.00
C GLU A 26 17.74 17.95 -15.01
N TYR A 27 17.39 17.39 -13.85
CA TYR A 27 18.34 16.94 -12.81
C TYR A 27 18.08 15.46 -12.45
N PRO A 28 18.68 14.50 -13.18
CA PRO A 28 18.39 13.06 -13.02
C PRO A 28 18.72 12.46 -11.65
N GLU A 29 19.67 13.05 -10.92
CA GLU A 29 20.12 12.54 -9.62
C GLU A 29 18.98 12.47 -8.59
N MET A 30 18.06 13.44 -8.62
CA MET A 30 16.94 13.52 -7.67
C MET A 30 15.92 12.38 -7.87
N PRO A 31 15.31 12.19 -9.07
CA PRO A 31 14.42 11.06 -9.31
C PRO A 31 15.15 9.72 -9.19
N GLN A 32 16.43 9.63 -9.59
CA GLN A 32 17.21 8.40 -9.43
C GLN A 32 17.37 8.02 -7.95
N SER A 33 17.71 8.99 -7.09
CA SER A 33 17.81 8.78 -5.63
C SER A 33 16.47 8.36 -5.03
N ALA A 34 15.38 9.02 -5.44
CA ALA A 34 14.04 8.69 -4.97
C ALA A 34 13.61 7.27 -5.39
N ILE A 35 13.84 6.88 -6.65
CA ILE A 35 13.54 5.54 -7.16
C ILE A 35 14.40 4.48 -6.46
N ALA A 36 15.70 4.75 -6.26
CA ALA A 36 16.62 3.84 -5.58
C ALA A 36 16.25 3.56 -4.11
N SER A 37 15.49 4.46 -3.45
CA SER A 37 14.92 4.18 -2.13
C SER A 37 13.91 3.03 -2.14
N GLY A 38 13.38 2.68 -3.32
CA GLY A 38 12.30 1.74 -3.54
C GLY A 38 10.97 2.21 -2.93
N GLN A 39 10.85 3.46 -2.50
CA GLN A 39 9.64 3.99 -1.90
C GLN A 39 8.70 4.62 -2.93
N ILE A 40 9.16 4.91 -4.15
CA ILE A 40 8.32 5.37 -5.26
C ILE A 40 7.42 4.25 -5.77
N ASP A 41 6.13 4.52 -5.97
CA ASP A 41 5.18 3.54 -6.53
C ASP A 41 5.16 3.55 -8.05
N ILE A 42 5.26 4.75 -8.63
CA ILE A 42 5.11 4.97 -10.06
C ILE A 42 6.21 5.93 -10.51
N ALA A 43 7.03 5.49 -11.46
CA ALA A 43 8.00 6.33 -12.16
C ALA A 43 7.57 6.45 -13.63
N LEU A 44 7.38 7.68 -14.10
CA LEU A 44 6.88 7.96 -15.46
C LEU A 44 7.53 9.22 -16.02
N PRO A 45 7.57 9.39 -17.36
CA PRO A 45 7.91 10.67 -17.99
C PRO A 45 7.03 11.82 -17.47
N VAL A 46 7.57 13.03 -17.42
CA VAL A 46 6.88 14.23 -16.91
C VAL A 46 5.58 14.50 -17.64
N VAL A 47 5.54 14.19 -18.94
CA VAL A 47 4.36 14.37 -19.78
C VAL A 47 3.20 13.46 -19.38
N ASP A 48 3.48 12.31 -18.77
CA ASP A 48 2.49 11.31 -18.37
C ASP A 48 2.01 11.48 -16.92
N LEU A 49 2.81 12.16 -16.07
CA LEU A 49 2.48 12.38 -14.66
C LEU A 49 1.12 13.06 -14.42
N PRO A 50 0.71 14.12 -15.16
CA PRO A 50 -0.58 14.76 -14.95
C PRO A 50 -1.75 13.82 -15.20
N GLN A 51 -1.70 13.06 -16.31
CA GLN A 51 -2.74 12.08 -16.64
C GLN A 51 -2.79 10.99 -15.57
N LYS A 52 -1.62 10.52 -15.10
CA LYS A 52 -1.58 9.51 -14.05
C LYS A 52 -2.21 10.00 -12.75
N LEU A 53 -2.01 11.26 -12.39
CA LEU A 53 -2.63 11.85 -11.21
C LEU A 53 -4.16 11.85 -11.30
N VAL A 54 -4.71 12.17 -12.47
CA VAL A 54 -6.16 12.14 -12.72
C VAL A 54 -6.72 10.71 -12.62
N GLU A 55 -6.01 9.71 -13.17
CA GLU A 55 -6.39 8.30 -13.05
C GLU A 55 -6.43 7.84 -11.59
N LEU A 56 -5.39 8.15 -10.82
CA LEU A 56 -5.31 7.80 -9.41
C LEU A 56 -6.44 8.45 -8.61
N TRP A 57 -6.73 9.73 -8.88
CA TRP A 57 -7.83 10.44 -8.24
C TRP A 57 -9.20 9.86 -8.60
N ALA A 58 -9.43 9.54 -9.88
CA ALA A 58 -10.68 8.93 -10.32
C ALA A 58 -10.87 7.54 -9.71
N ASN A 59 -9.82 6.72 -9.65
CA ASN A 59 -9.88 5.41 -9.03
C ASN A 59 -10.14 5.50 -7.53
N ALA A 60 -9.44 6.40 -6.81
CA ALA A 60 -9.63 6.59 -5.38
C ALA A 60 -11.09 6.88 -4.98
N ARG A 61 -11.87 7.51 -5.87
CA ARG A 61 -13.29 7.83 -5.64
C ARG A 61 -14.24 6.64 -5.83
N VAL A 62 -13.82 5.60 -6.55
CA VAL A 62 -14.67 4.44 -6.84
C VAL A 62 -14.29 3.21 -6.03
N ILE A 63 -13.18 3.26 -5.29
CA ILE A 63 -12.75 2.16 -4.43
C ILE A 63 -13.80 1.90 -3.35
N LYS A 64 -14.22 0.64 -3.26
CA LYS A 64 -15.16 0.16 -2.24
C LYS A 64 -14.44 -0.77 -1.28
N LEU A 65 -14.30 -0.33 -0.04
CA LEU A 65 -13.78 -1.14 1.04
C LEU A 65 -14.85 -1.39 2.10
N PRO A 66 -14.80 -2.56 2.76
CA PRO A 66 -15.65 -2.79 3.92
C PRO A 66 -15.30 -1.76 5.00
N VAL A 67 -16.32 -1.25 5.69
CA VAL A 67 -16.14 -0.21 6.72
C VAL A 67 -15.08 -0.69 7.72
N ALA A 68 -14.06 0.14 7.94
CA ALA A 68 -13.16 -0.04 9.06
C ALA A 68 -13.99 0.25 10.33
N ASP A 69 -14.53 -0.80 10.94
CA ASP A 69 -15.32 -0.72 12.17
C ASP A 69 -14.65 0.27 13.13
N GLU A 70 -15.38 1.30 13.59
CA GLU A 70 -14.81 2.47 14.29
C GLU A 70 -14.13 2.12 15.63
N ARG A 71 -14.24 0.86 16.06
CA ARG A 71 -13.55 0.31 17.22
C ARG A 71 -12.05 0.17 16.90
N PRO A 72 -11.19 1.02 17.49
CA PRO A 72 -9.76 1.11 17.12
C PRO A 72 -8.95 -0.17 17.34
N ASP A 73 -9.51 -1.11 18.11
CA ASP A 73 -8.83 -2.32 18.58
C ASP A 73 -9.45 -3.61 18.04
N ARG A 74 -10.33 -3.53 17.03
CA ARG A 74 -10.83 -4.74 16.36
C ARG A 74 -9.69 -5.41 15.58
N VAL A 75 -9.23 -6.52 16.12
CA VAL A 75 -8.32 -7.47 15.47
C VAL A 75 -9.08 -8.21 14.37
N LEU A 76 -8.37 -8.68 13.34
CA LEU A 76 -8.98 -9.45 12.26
C LEU A 76 -9.60 -10.75 12.82
N PRO A 77 -10.88 -11.03 12.54
CA PRO A 77 -11.54 -12.23 13.04
C PRO A 77 -10.94 -13.50 12.42
N ALA A 78 -11.01 -14.61 13.16
CA ALA A 78 -10.47 -15.91 12.76
C ALA A 78 -11.47 -16.80 11.94
N ALA A 79 -12.45 -16.19 11.26
CA ALA A 79 -13.64 -16.75 10.55
C ALA A 79 -14.92 -16.84 11.43
N GLU A 80 -16.16 -16.69 10.94
CA GLU A 80 -16.71 -16.84 9.56
C GLU A 80 -17.18 -15.52 8.88
N PRO A 81 -16.83 -15.29 7.60
CA PRO A 81 -17.29 -14.12 6.84
C PRO A 81 -18.48 -14.45 5.91
N ASP A 82 -19.69 -14.02 6.26
CA ASP A 82 -20.84 -14.00 5.33
C ASP A 82 -20.98 -12.64 4.61
N ASP A 83 -19.83 -12.11 4.18
CA ASP A 83 -19.75 -10.99 3.25
C ASP A 83 -18.63 -11.29 2.24
N THR A 84 -18.99 -11.20 0.96
CA THR A 84 -18.10 -11.39 -0.17
C THR A 84 -16.83 -10.51 -0.13
N ALA A 85 -16.85 -9.35 0.55
CA ALA A 85 -15.66 -8.50 0.74
C ALA A 85 -14.74 -9.01 1.87
N GLU A 86 -15.30 -9.52 2.96
CA GLU A 86 -14.53 -10.09 4.08
C GLU A 86 -13.82 -11.38 3.67
N GLN A 87 -14.49 -12.23 2.86
CA GLN A 87 -13.83 -13.40 2.29
C GLN A 87 -12.64 -12.99 1.40
N ALA A 88 -12.79 -11.95 0.58
CA ALA A 88 -11.70 -11.45 -0.25
C ALA A 88 -10.52 -10.92 0.58
N LEU A 89 -10.80 -10.20 1.68
CA LEU A 89 -9.77 -9.77 2.63
C LEU A 89 -9.00 -10.96 3.22
N HIS A 90 -9.72 -11.97 3.71
CA HIS A 90 -9.14 -13.18 4.28
C HIS A 90 -8.24 -13.90 3.26
N ASP A 91 -8.69 -14.02 2.01
CA ASP A 91 -7.93 -14.68 0.95
C ASP A 91 -6.67 -13.90 0.56
N ILE A 92 -6.73 -12.57 0.53
CA ILE A 92 -5.56 -11.70 0.32
C ILE A 92 -4.52 -11.94 1.41
N LEU A 93 -4.93 -11.95 2.67
CA LEU A 93 -4.02 -12.17 3.81
C LEU A 93 -3.44 -13.58 3.82
N THR A 94 -4.23 -14.57 3.44
CA THR A 94 -3.78 -15.96 3.30
C THR A 94 -2.75 -16.09 2.19
N THR A 95 -2.98 -15.43 1.05
CA THR A 95 -2.03 -15.37 -0.07
C THR A 95 -0.71 -14.74 0.36
N LEU A 96 -0.78 -13.59 1.06
CA LEU A 96 0.38 -12.89 1.58
C LEU A 96 1.18 -13.76 2.56
N ARG A 97 0.50 -14.43 3.51
CA ARG A 97 1.13 -15.35 4.45
C ARG A 97 1.80 -16.53 3.75
N THR A 98 1.13 -17.13 2.77
CA THR A 98 1.63 -18.31 2.05
C THR A 98 2.86 -17.98 1.23
N GLN A 99 2.89 -16.81 0.58
CA GLN A 99 3.99 -16.42 -0.30
C GLN A 99 5.16 -15.76 0.44
N THR A 100 4.93 -15.17 1.61
CA THR A 100 5.96 -14.38 2.32
C THR A 100 6.31 -14.88 3.72
N GLY A 101 5.51 -15.79 4.28
CA GLY A 101 5.66 -16.27 5.67
C GLY A 101 5.17 -15.30 6.75
N HIS A 102 4.79 -14.07 6.40
CA HIS A 102 4.34 -13.07 7.38
C HIS A 102 2.86 -13.21 7.72
N ASP A 103 2.55 -13.24 9.02
CA ASP A 103 1.19 -13.33 9.53
C ASP A 103 0.69 -11.98 10.06
N PHE A 104 -0.42 -11.51 9.52
CA PHE A 104 -1.01 -10.21 9.83
C PHE A 104 -2.28 -10.30 10.69
N ARG A 105 -2.66 -11.49 11.19
CA ARG A 105 -3.88 -11.66 12.01
C ARG A 105 -3.96 -10.73 13.22
N HIS A 106 -2.82 -10.40 13.83
CA HIS A 106 -2.74 -9.51 15.00
C HIS A 106 -2.65 -8.02 14.67
N TYR A 107 -2.60 -7.64 13.39
CA TYR A 107 -2.57 -6.24 13.00
C TYR A 107 -3.97 -5.61 13.13
N LYS A 108 -3.99 -4.32 13.48
CA LYS A 108 -5.23 -3.53 13.52
C LYS A 108 -5.90 -3.55 12.15
N ARG A 109 -7.18 -3.96 12.09
CA ARG A 109 -7.91 -4.11 10.82
C ARG A 109 -7.92 -2.82 9.99
N ALA A 110 -8.12 -1.67 10.63
CA ALA A 110 -8.07 -0.36 9.96
C ALA A 110 -6.71 -0.09 9.28
N THR A 111 -5.60 -0.53 9.91
CA THR A 111 -4.26 -0.37 9.32
C THR A 111 -4.10 -1.24 8.09
N VAL A 112 -4.51 -2.52 8.17
CA VAL A 112 -4.45 -3.46 7.06
C VAL A 112 -5.28 -2.98 5.88
N LEU A 113 -6.54 -2.57 6.12
CA LEU A 113 -7.42 -2.06 5.07
C LEU A 113 -6.84 -0.81 4.39
N ARG A 114 -6.29 0.14 5.16
CA ARG A 114 -5.64 1.33 4.59
C ARG A 114 -4.44 0.99 3.73
N ARG A 115 -3.64 -0.03 4.10
CA ARG A 115 -2.51 -0.49 3.29
C ARG A 115 -2.98 -1.18 2.01
N ILE A 116 -4.04 -1.98 2.08
CA ILE A 116 -4.64 -2.60 0.88
C ILE A 116 -5.25 -1.52 -0.02
N GLU A 117 -6.00 -0.55 0.54
CA GLU A 117 -6.58 0.58 -0.20
C GLU A 117 -5.55 1.30 -1.06
N ARG A 118 -4.40 1.59 -0.48
CA ARG A 118 -3.30 2.21 -1.18
C ARG A 118 -2.83 1.36 -2.37
N ARG A 119 -2.69 0.04 -2.20
CA ARG A 119 -2.36 -0.87 -3.30
C ARG A 119 -3.47 -0.98 -4.34
N LEU A 120 -4.73 -0.92 -3.94
CA LEU A 120 -5.87 -0.81 -4.85
C LEU A 120 -5.74 0.43 -5.74
N GLN A 121 -5.39 1.57 -5.15
CA GLN A 121 -5.21 2.82 -5.89
C GLN A 121 -4.05 2.73 -6.89
N VAL A 122 -2.88 2.24 -6.45
CA VAL A 122 -1.68 2.09 -7.30
C VAL A 122 -1.95 1.16 -8.49
N ASN A 123 -2.70 0.08 -8.29
CA ASN A 123 -2.96 -0.94 -9.31
C ASN A 123 -4.29 -0.78 -10.04
N ALA A 124 -4.98 0.35 -9.89
CA ALA A 124 -6.28 0.60 -10.53
C ALA A 124 -7.37 -0.46 -10.23
N GLN A 125 -7.36 -1.04 -9.03
CA GLN A 125 -8.33 -2.05 -8.63
C GLN A 125 -9.50 -1.44 -7.84
N PRO A 126 -10.77 -1.73 -8.19
CA PRO A 126 -11.92 -1.07 -7.60
C PRO A 126 -12.34 -1.61 -6.22
N ASP A 127 -11.93 -2.84 -5.88
CA ASP A 127 -12.30 -3.48 -4.61
C ASP A 127 -11.37 -4.65 -4.26
N LEU A 128 -11.61 -5.25 -3.08
CA LEU A 128 -10.83 -6.39 -2.57
C LEU A 128 -10.94 -7.64 -3.46
N LYS A 129 -12.07 -7.86 -4.15
CA LYS A 129 -12.26 -9.05 -4.99
C LYS A 129 -11.42 -8.94 -6.25
N ALA A 130 -11.48 -7.80 -6.91
CA ALA A 130 -10.68 -7.49 -8.08
C ALA A 130 -9.18 -7.59 -7.74
N TYR A 131 -8.78 -7.05 -6.60
CA TYR A 131 -7.39 -7.13 -6.16
C TYR A 131 -6.93 -8.53 -5.77
N ARG A 132 -7.79 -9.33 -5.13
CA ARG A 132 -7.51 -10.76 -4.92
C ARG A 132 -7.23 -11.47 -6.24
N HIS A 133 -8.03 -11.21 -7.28
CA HIS A 133 -7.79 -11.78 -8.60
C HIS A 133 -6.47 -11.26 -9.21
N TYR A 134 -6.21 -9.96 -9.09
CA TYR A 134 -4.99 -9.31 -9.58
C TYR A 134 -3.73 -9.93 -8.98
N LEU A 135 -3.70 -10.19 -7.67
CA LEU A 135 -2.57 -10.84 -6.97
C LEU A 135 -2.21 -12.21 -7.56
N GLY A 136 -3.20 -12.97 -8.06
CA GLY A 136 -2.97 -14.27 -8.67
C GLY A 136 -2.19 -14.19 -9.98
N GLY A 137 -2.30 -13.09 -10.72
CA GLY A 137 -1.59 -12.85 -11.98
C GLY A 137 -0.28 -12.06 -11.84
N HIS A 138 -0.03 -11.46 -10.66
CA HIS A 138 1.07 -10.51 -10.46
C HIS A 138 1.87 -10.84 -9.19
N PRO A 139 2.82 -11.81 -9.25
CA PRO A 139 3.60 -12.23 -8.08
C PRO A 139 4.41 -11.11 -7.41
N ASP A 140 4.86 -10.12 -8.19
CA ASP A 140 5.60 -8.97 -7.67
C ASP A 140 4.73 -8.07 -6.78
N GLU A 141 3.41 -8.06 -7.01
CA GLU A 141 2.46 -7.29 -6.21
C GLU A 141 2.38 -7.80 -4.77
N THR A 142 2.49 -9.11 -4.55
CA THR A 142 2.53 -9.65 -3.18
C THR A 142 3.73 -9.11 -2.39
N ARG A 143 4.89 -8.96 -3.04
CA ARG A 143 6.08 -8.36 -2.41
C ARG A 143 5.89 -6.87 -2.16
N ALA A 144 5.25 -6.15 -3.07
CA ALA A 144 4.93 -4.74 -2.89
C ALA A 144 3.92 -4.52 -1.75
N LEU A 145 2.88 -5.36 -1.66
CA LEU A 145 1.92 -5.37 -0.55
C LEU A 145 2.60 -5.68 0.78
N LEU A 146 3.51 -6.68 0.83
CA LEU A 146 4.31 -6.95 2.02
C LEU A 146 5.08 -5.71 2.46
N LYS A 147 5.79 -5.06 1.54
CA LYS A 147 6.57 -3.86 1.84
C LYS A 147 5.68 -2.78 2.45
N ASP A 148 4.52 -2.52 1.86
CA ASP A 148 3.56 -1.54 2.38
C ASP A 148 2.98 -1.92 3.76
N MET A 149 2.75 -3.20 4.01
CA MET A 149 2.30 -3.69 5.32
C MET A 149 3.33 -3.46 6.44
N LEU A 150 4.62 -3.45 6.10
CA LEU A 150 5.71 -3.23 7.06
C LEU A 150 6.04 -1.74 7.29
N ILE A 151 5.43 -0.82 6.52
CA ILE A 151 5.63 0.62 6.69
C ILE A 151 5.05 1.07 8.04
N GLY A 152 5.94 1.56 8.93
CA GLY A 152 5.61 2.04 10.28
C GLY A 152 5.82 1.02 11.40
N VAL A 153 6.33 -0.17 11.14
CA VAL A 153 6.65 -1.18 12.18
C VAL A 153 7.99 -0.91 12.87
N THR A 154 8.86 -0.08 12.28
CA THR A 154 10.15 0.32 12.85
C THR A 154 10.12 1.78 13.30
N ASN A 155 9.37 2.10 14.35
CA ASN A 155 9.60 3.36 15.08
C ASN A 155 10.77 3.14 16.04
N PHE A 156 11.84 3.92 15.87
CA PHE A 156 12.91 4.06 16.85
C PHE A 156 12.29 4.69 18.12
N PHE A 157 12.52 4.10 19.30
CA PHE A 157 11.82 4.37 20.57
C PHE A 157 10.37 3.87 20.65
N ARG A 158 10.18 2.55 20.48
CA ARG A 158 8.89 1.88 20.72
C ARG A 158 8.44 1.99 22.19
N ASP A 159 9.39 2.09 23.11
CA ASP A 159 9.17 2.28 24.55
C ASP A 159 9.82 3.59 24.99
N ARG A 160 9.06 4.68 24.96
CA ARG A 160 9.50 5.96 25.56
C ARG A 160 9.72 5.87 27.08
N GLU A 161 9.16 4.87 27.74
CA GLU A 161 9.33 4.63 29.18
C GLU A 161 10.65 3.90 29.53
N ALA A 162 11.38 3.40 28.52
CA ALA A 162 12.65 2.69 28.72
C ALA A 162 13.90 3.58 28.55
N PHE A 163 13.73 4.87 28.23
CA PHE A 163 14.82 5.85 28.00
C PHE A 163 14.62 7.14 28.78
#